data_AF-A0A0M8PH10-F1
#
_entry.id   AF-A0A0M8PH10-F1
#
_cell.length_a   1.000
_cell.length_b   1.000
_cell.length_c   1.000
_cell.angle_alpha   90.00
_cell.angle_beta   90.00
_cell.angle_gamma   90.00
#
_symmetry.space_group_name_H-M   'P 1'
#
loop_
_entity.id
_entity.type
_entity.pdbx_description
1 polymer ?
#
loop_
_entity_poly.entity_id
_entity_poly.type
_entity_poly.pdbx_seq_one_letter_code
_entity_poly.pdbx_strand_id
1 'polypeptide(L)'
;MSIDPTDRRPAPTGGQPRLCRRALFGGAGAVAAAAVLSACGTETEETGSTPAAPTTPPEPGPDAAVVAAAADIPVGSGVLFADRRLVVTQPVAGDYRAFVALCTHSGCNITGVEAEEIVCDCHGSRFRLDGTVSRGPARKPLKARPAGARGADVVVD
;
A
#
# COMPACT_ATOMS: atom_id res chain seq x y z
N MET A 1 -30.93 30.72 2.98
CA MET A 1 -29.50 31.08 2.85
C MET A 1 -29.41 32.59 3.01
N SER A 2 -29.18 33.06 4.22
CA SER A 2 -29.10 34.50 4.53
C SER A 2 -27.65 34.81 4.87
N ILE A 3 -27.00 35.62 4.05
CA ILE A 3 -25.64 36.11 4.25
C ILE A 3 -25.78 37.51 4.88
N ASP A 4 -25.16 37.67 6.05
CA ASP A 4 -25.18 38.90 6.86
C ASP A 4 -24.16 39.93 6.32
N PRO A 5 -24.52 41.22 6.15
CA PRO A 5 -23.67 42.23 5.54
C PRO A 5 -22.63 42.89 6.45
N THR A 6 -22.38 42.39 7.68
CA THR A 6 -21.62 43.16 8.69
C THR A 6 -20.19 42.69 9.01
N ASP A 7 -19.66 41.61 8.46
CA ASP A 7 -18.30 41.16 8.81
C ASP A 7 -17.25 41.50 7.73
N ARG A 8 -16.74 42.74 7.79
CA ARG A 8 -15.62 43.22 6.96
C ARG A 8 -14.29 42.79 7.58
N ARG A 9 -13.61 41.86 6.92
CA ARG A 9 -12.19 41.54 7.14
C ARG A 9 -11.27 42.74 6.86
N PRO A 10 -10.30 43.06 7.74
CA PRO A 10 -9.13 43.86 7.37
C PRO A 10 -8.08 43.04 6.61
N ALA A 11 -7.44 43.68 5.63
CA ALA A 11 -6.38 43.16 4.76
C ALA A 11 -4.96 43.46 5.32
N PRO A 12 -3.89 42.84 4.77
CA PRO A 12 -2.66 42.52 5.49
C PRO A 12 -1.60 43.63 5.51
N THR A 13 -0.82 43.69 6.59
CA THR A 13 0.38 44.54 6.73
C THR A 13 1.68 43.72 6.59
N GLY A 14 2.52 44.16 5.65
CA GLY A 14 4.01 44.10 5.57
C GLY A 14 4.74 42.84 6.06
N GLY A 15 5.57 42.17 5.28
CA GLY A 15 6.78 42.70 4.63
C GLY A 15 8.00 41.97 5.22
N GLN A 16 8.64 41.11 4.42
CA GLN A 16 9.71 40.17 4.84
C GLN A 16 11.04 40.89 5.13
N PRO A 17 11.98 40.24 5.85
CA PRO A 17 13.04 39.57 5.09
C PRO A 17 13.52 38.22 5.67
N ARG A 18 13.97 37.37 4.76
CA ARG A 18 14.65 36.10 5.04
C ARG A 18 16.02 36.34 5.67
N LEU A 19 16.23 35.85 6.88
CA LEU A 19 17.57 35.76 7.47
C LEU A 19 18.16 34.36 7.21
N CYS A 20 18.73 34.18 6.02
CA CYS A 20 19.88 33.28 5.88
C CYS A 20 21.08 33.98 6.55
N ARG A 21 21.35 33.69 7.82
CA ARG A 21 22.57 34.16 8.48
C ARG A 21 23.77 33.31 8.02
N ARG A 22 24.34 33.73 6.90
CA ARG A 22 25.78 33.66 6.65
C ARG A 22 26.47 34.54 7.70
N ALA A 23 27.14 33.93 8.66
CA ALA A 23 28.25 34.52 9.40
C ALA A 23 29.50 33.76 8.91
N LEU A 24 30.21 34.31 7.91
CA LEU A 24 31.39 35.17 8.05
C LEU A 24 32.58 34.52 8.77
N PHE A 25 33.65 34.44 7.99
CA PHE A 25 35.01 33.97 8.25
C PHE A 25 35.70 34.59 9.48
N GLY A 26 36.65 33.84 10.04
CA GLY A 26 37.80 34.42 10.74
C GLY A 26 38.58 33.42 11.58
N GLY A 27 39.76 33.00 11.13
CA GLY A 27 40.74 32.33 11.99
C GLY A 27 41.67 31.36 11.27
N ALA A 28 42.74 31.88 10.68
CA ALA A 28 43.91 31.09 10.32
C ALA A 28 44.67 30.70 11.61
N GLY A 29 44.90 29.41 11.80
CA GLY A 29 45.70 28.87 12.90
C GLY A 29 46.16 27.47 12.55
N ALA A 30 47.35 27.37 11.94
CA ALA A 30 48.01 26.10 11.69
C ALA A 30 48.66 25.61 13.00
N VAL A 31 48.19 24.48 13.54
CA VAL A 31 48.95 23.67 14.49
C VAL A 31 48.89 22.23 13.99
N ALA A 32 50.04 21.73 13.54
CA ALA A 32 50.26 20.33 13.21
C ALA A 32 50.64 19.56 14.50
N ALA A 33 49.97 18.43 14.76
CA ALA A 33 50.46 17.36 15.61
C ALA A 33 49.77 16.04 15.22
N ALA A 34 50.51 14.94 15.38
CA ALA A 34 50.40 13.72 14.59
C ALA A 34 49.56 12.58 15.21
N ALA A 35 49.21 11.64 14.33
CA ALA A 35 49.18 10.18 14.50
C ALA A 35 48.07 9.48 15.34
N VAL A 36 47.32 8.65 14.60
CA VAL A 36 46.80 7.28 14.84
C VAL A 36 45.72 7.01 15.91
N LEU A 37 44.53 6.55 15.46
CA LEU A 37 44.02 5.16 15.61
C LEU A 37 42.52 5.03 15.28
N SER A 38 42.23 3.91 14.60
CA SER A 38 40.98 3.14 14.56
C SER A 38 39.72 3.71 13.91
N ALA A 39 39.47 3.18 12.71
CA ALA A 39 38.20 3.12 12.01
C ALA A 39 37.05 2.73 12.96
N CYS A 40 36.11 3.66 13.16
CA CYS A 40 34.84 3.36 13.80
C CYS A 40 33.86 2.88 12.73
N GLY A 41 33.50 1.60 12.86
CA GLY A 41 32.15 1.10 12.68
C GLY A 41 31.46 1.43 11.37
N THR A 42 31.56 0.50 10.43
CA THR A 42 30.46 0.27 9.49
C THR A 42 29.20 0.00 10.31
N GLU A 43 28.30 0.97 10.42
CA GLU A 43 26.88 0.64 10.54
C GLU A 43 26.47 0.07 9.19
N THR A 44 26.76 -1.23 9.05
CA THR A 44 25.95 -2.14 8.27
C THR A 44 24.53 -1.94 8.78
N GLU A 45 23.80 -1.03 8.16
CA GLU A 45 22.35 -1.04 8.21
C GLU A 45 21.96 -2.41 7.67
N GLU A 46 21.73 -3.29 8.65
CA GLU A 46 21.27 -4.65 8.50
C GLU A 46 20.23 -4.65 7.41
N THR A 47 20.61 -5.28 6.31
CA THR A 47 19.73 -5.72 5.26
C THR A 47 18.67 -6.57 5.92
N GLY A 48 17.58 -5.92 6.35
CA GLY A 48 16.31 -6.53 6.67
C GLY A 48 15.65 -7.00 5.39
N SER A 49 16.36 -7.80 4.59
CA SER A 49 15.77 -8.71 3.62
C SER A 49 14.97 -9.72 4.42
N THR A 50 13.78 -9.28 4.83
CA THR A 50 12.68 -10.20 5.08
C THR A 50 12.63 -11.09 3.84
N PRO A 51 12.73 -12.42 3.96
CA PRO A 51 12.56 -13.29 2.82
C PRO A 51 11.28 -12.86 2.13
N ALA A 52 11.37 -12.48 0.86
CA ALA A 52 10.20 -12.24 0.04
C ALA A 52 9.32 -13.49 0.22
N ALA A 53 8.11 -13.29 0.74
CA ALA A 53 7.14 -14.37 0.82
C ALA A 53 7.10 -15.05 -0.56
N PRO A 54 7.02 -16.39 -0.63
CA PRO A 54 6.99 -17.09 -1.89
C PRO A 54 5.98 -16.40 -2.82
N THR A 55 6.46 -15.97 -3.98
CA THR A 55 5.67 -15.26 -4.99
C THR A 55 4.60 -16.13 -5.62
N THR A 56 4.65 -17.44 -5.36
CA THR A 56 3.64 -18.41 -5.77
C THR A 56 2.55 -18.49 -4.71
N PRO A 57 1.30 -18.09 -5.03
CA PRO A 57 0.17 -18.30 -4.14
C PRO A 57 0.00 -19.79 -3.80
N PRO A 58 -0.44 -20.13 -2.58
CA PRO A 58 -0.75 -21.51 -2.25
C PRO A 58 -1.86 -22.05 -3.15
N GLU A 59 -1.70 -23.27 -3.64
CA GLU A 59 -2.71 -23.95 -4.45
C GLU A 59 -3.88 -24.43 -3.58
N PRO A 60 -5.12 -24.45 -4.12
CA PRO A 60 -6.30 -24.88 -3.39
C PRO A 60 -6.31 -26.40 -3.18
N GLY A 61 -6.75 -26.83 -1.99
CA GLY A 61 -6.85 -28.23 -1.59
C GLY A 61 -7.99 -29.00 -2.27
N PRO A 62 -8.11 -30.31 -1.98
CA PRO A 62 -9.19 -31.13 -2.53
C PRO A 62 -10.58 -30.61 -2.10
N ASP A 63 -10.69 -30.13 -0.86
CA ASP A 63 -11.93 -29.65 -0.24
C ASP A 63 -12.27 -28.18 -0.54
N ALA A 64 -11.52 -27.55 -1.46
CA ALA A 64 -11.74 -26.17 -1.89
C ALA A 64 -13.19 -25.96 -2.38
N ALA A 65 -13.83 -24.90 -1.88
CA ALA A 65 -15.20 -24.60 -2.22
C ALA A 65 -15.28 -23.86 -3.57
N VAL A 66 -16.23 -24.24 -4.42
CA VAL A 66 -16.58 -23.46 -5.63
C VAL A 66 -17.15 -22.11 -5.20
N VAL A 67 -16.67 -21.04 -5.81
CA VAL A 67 -17.09 -19.66 -5.47
C VAL A 67 -17.75 -18.91 -6.61
N ALA A 68 -17.39 -19.22 -7.85
CA ALA A 68 -17.98 -18.64 -9.06
C ALA A 68 -17.59 -19.45 -10.29
N ALA A 69 -18.28 -19.22 -11.42
CA ALA A 69 -17.76 -19.65 -12.71
C ALA A 69 -16.55 -18.79 -13.10
N ALA A 70 -15.58 -19.41 -13.76
CA ALA A 70 -14.40 -18.73 -14.32
C ALA A 70 -14.78 -17.55 -15.23
N ALA A 71 -15.87 -17.69 -16.01
CA ALA A 71 -16.35 -16.66 -16.91
C ALA A 71 -16.89 -15.40 -16.19
N ASP A 72 -17.24 -15.53 -14.91
CA ASP A 72 -17.77 -14.40 -14.11
C ASP A 72 -16.64 -13.50 -13.56
N ILE A 73 -15.38 -13.92 -13.72
CA ILE A 73 -14.21 -13.17 -13.24
C ILE A 73 -13.32 -12.83 -14.45
N PRO A 74 -13.51 -11.67 -15.10
CA PRO A 74 -12.73 -11.28 -16.27
C PRO A 74 -11.25 -11.05 -15.96
N VAL A 75 -10.41 -11.31 -16.96
CA VAL A 75 -8.98 -10.97 -16.94
C VAL A 75 -8.79 -9.46 -16.74
N GLY A 76 -7.86 -9.09 -15.87
CA GLY A 76 -7.60 -7.70 -15.49
C GLY A 76 -8.64 -7.13 -14.53
N SER A 77 -9.42 -7.96 -13.83
CA SER A 77 -10.47 -7.52 -12.90
C SER A 77 -10.62 -8.45 -11.70
N GLY A 78 -11.73 -8.30 -10.96
CA GLY A 78 -12.14 -9.16 -9.86
C GLY A 78 -13.57 -8.94 -9.41
N VAL A 79 -14.05 -9.84 -8.55
CA VAL A 79 -15.40 -9.86 -8.00
C VAL A 79 -15.33 -9.86 -6.47
N LEU A 80 -16.15 -9.02 -5.85
CA LEU A 80 -16.35 -8.98 -4.40
C LEU A 80 -17.57 -9.83 -4.00
N PHE A 81 -17.33 -10.87 -3.21
CA PHE A 81 -18.35 -11.67 -2.53
C PHE A 81 -18.48 -11.14 -1.10
N ALA A 82 -19.25 -10.05 -0.95
CA ALA A 82 -19.34 -9.29 0.30
C ALA A 82 -19.89 -10.11 1.47
N ASP A 83 -20.89 -10.96 1.20
CA ASP A 83 -21.50 -11.91 2.15
C ASP A 83 -20.48 -12.93 2.69
N ARG A 84 -19.47 -13.27 1.89
CA ARG A 84 -18.40 -14.22 2.23
C ARG A 84 -17.11 -13.54 2.73
N ARG A 85 -17.06 -12.21 2.75
CA ARG A 85 -15.84 -11.42 3.00
C ARG A 85 -14.66 -11.90 2.14
N LEU A 86 -14.92 -12.10 0.85
CA LEU A 86 -13.96 -12.63 -0.10
C LEU A 86 -13.91 -11.73 -1.33
N VAL A 87 -12.71 -11.42 -1.81
CA VAL A 87 -12.52 -10.86 -3.15
C VAL A 87 -11.71 -11.87 -3.95
N VAL A 88 -12.11 -12.09 -5.20
CA VAL A 88 -11.40 -12.96 -6.15
C VAL A 88 -11.05 -12.16 -7.38
N THR A 89 -9.79 -12.18 -7.79
CA THR A 89 -9.27 -11.43 -8.92
C THR A 89 -8.67 -12.36 -9.96
N GLN A 90 -8.53 -11.86 -11.19
CA GLN A 90 -7.80 -12.51 -12.26
C GLN A 90 -6.85 -11.51 -12.93
N PRO A 91 -5.62 -11.32 -12.43
CA PRO A 91 -4.69 -10.36 -13.02
C PRO A 91 -4.33 -10.70 -14.48
N VAL A 92 -4.11 -11.99 -14.75
CA VAL A 92 -3.86 -12.55 -16.08
C VAL A 92 -4.70 -13.82 -16.27
N ALA A 93 -4.91 -14.23 -17.52
CA ALA A 93 -5.76 -15.38 -17.85
C ALA A 93 -5.35 -16.64 -17.06
N GLY A 94 -6.30 -17.18 -16.30
CA GLY A 94 -6.13 -18.39 -15.49
C GLY A 94 -5.44 -18.21 -14.14
N ASP A 95 -4.85 -17.05 -13.85
CA ASP A 95 -4.26 -16.74 -12.54
C ASP A 95 -5.35 -16.18 -11.62
N TYR A 96 -6.03 -17.06 -10.88
CA TYR A 96 -7.03 -16.64 -9.90
C TYR A 96 -6.40 -16.41 -8.54
N ARG A 97 -6.67 -15.24 -7.95
CA ARG A 97 -6.18 -14.90 -6.60
C ARG A 97 -7.35 -14.56 -5.71
N ALA A 98 -7.31 -15.05 -4.48
CA ALA A 98 -8.35 -14.78 -3.50
C ALA A 98 -7.78 -14.07 -2.28
N PHE A 99 -8.54 -13.12 -1.74
CA PHE A 99 -8.16 -12.41 -0.52
C PHE A 99 -9.34 -12.23 0.41
N VAL A 100 -9.04 -12.18 1.71
CA VAL A 100 -10.00 -11.73 2.71
C VAL A 100 -10.37 -10.28 2.41
N ALA A 101 -11.66 -9.99 2.26
CA ALA A 101 -12.21 -8.68 1.93
C ALA A 101 -12.23 -7.72 3.13
N LEU A 102 -11.13 -7.69 3.89
CA LEU A 102 -10.88 -6.77 5.00
C LEU A 102 -9.62 -5.95 4.71
N CYS A 103 -9.77 -4.63 4.73
CA CYS A 103 -8.67 -3.72 4.53
C CYS A 103 -7.63 -3.86 5.65
N THR A 104 -6.35 -4.00 5.27
CA THR A 104 -5.25 -4.13 6.23
C THR A 104 -4.87 -2.84 6.96
N HIS A 105 -5.54 -1.72 6.67
CA HIS A 105 -5.39 -0.47 7.41
C HIS A 105 -6.05 -0.56 8.78
N SER A 106 -7.39 -0.68 8.82
CA SER A 106 -8.17 -0.68 10.06
C SER A 106 -9.30 -1.72 10.07
N GLY A 107 -9.27 -2.68 9.15
CA GLY A 107 -10.24 -3.78 9.10
C GLY A 107 -11.61 -3.42 8.53
N CYS A 108 -11.77 -2.27 7.86
CA CYS A 108 -13.02 -1.99 7.13
C CYS A 108 -13.23 -3.03 6.02
N ASN A 109 -14.48 -3.33 5.67
CA ASN A 109 -14.77 -4.16 4.49
C ASN A 109 -14.22 -3.49 3.22
N ILE A 110 -13.69 -4.30 2.32
CA ILE A 110 -13.45 -3.89 0.93
C ILE A 110 -14.80 -3.53 0.31
N THR A 111 -14.84 -2.43 -0.45
CA THR A 111 -16.07 -1.88 -1.03
C THR A 111 -16.29 -2.34 -2.46
N GLY A 112 -15.24 -2.76 -3.17
CA GLY A 112 -15.38 -3.31 -4.52
C GLY A 112 -14.04 -3.57 -5.21
N VAL A 113 -14.14 -3.84 -6.50
CA VAL A 113 -13.03 -3.85 -7.45
C VAL A 113 -13.37 -2.85 -8.56
N GLU A 114 -12.46 -1.92 -8.83
CA GLU A 114 -12.60 -0.89 -9.85
C GLU A 114 -11.39 -0.97 -10.78
N ALA A 115 -11.64 -1.28 -12.05
CA ALA A 115 -10.58 -1.57 -13.01
C ALA A 115 -9.60 -2.63 -12.46
N GLU A 116 -8.31 -2.29 -12.35
CA GLU A 116 -7.24 -3.17 -11.88
C GLU A 116 -6.95 -3.01 -10.38
N GLU A 117 -7.86 -2.41 -9.61
CA GLU A 117 -7.69 -2.16 -8.18
C GLU A 117 -8.83 -2.70 -7.31
N ILE A 118 -8.47 -3.34 -6.20
CA ILE A 118 -9.35 -3.65 -5.08
C ILE A 118 -9.45 -2.41 -4.17
N VAL A 119 -10.67 -2.03 -3.80
CA VAL A 119 -10.97 -0.71 -3.24
C VAL A 119 -11.48 -0.79 -1.81
N CYS A 120 -10.99 0.12 -0.96
CA CYS A 120 -11.56 0.39 0.36
C CYS A 120 -11.76 1.89 0.55
N ASP A 121 -13.02 2.34 0.48
CA ASP A 121 -13.37 3.76 0.55
C ASP A 121 -13.40 4.33 1.98
N CYS A 122 -13.21 3.48 3.00
CA CYS A 122 -13.15 3.88 4.41
C CYS A 122 -12.14 5.02 4.63
N HIS A 123 -10.97 4.93 3.99
CA HIS A 123 -9.91 5.95 4.00
C HIS A 123 -9.18 6.03 2.65
N GLY A 124 -9.72 5.42 1.60
CA GLY A 124 -9.16 5.43 0.25
C GLY A 124 -7.96 4.51 0.01
N SER A 125 -7.82 3.41 0.78
CA SER A 125 -6.78 2.42 0.48
C SER A 125 -7.14 1.66 -0.79
N ARG A 126 -6.13 1.42 -1.64
CA ARG A 126 -6.25 0.65 -2.88
C ARG A 126 -5.18 -0.45 -2.89
N PHE A 127 -5.55 -1.59 -3.46
CA PHE A 127 -4.67 -2.72 -3.65
C PHE A 127 -4.73 -3.14 -5.12
N ARG A 128 -3.63 -3.62 -5.68
CA ARG A 128 -3.63 -4.22 -7.02
C ARG A 128 -4.37 -5.56 -7.00
N LEU A 129 -4.64 -6.13 -8.18
CA LEU A 129 -5.25 -7.46 -8.30
C LEU A 129 -4.41 -8.59 -7.69
N ASP A 130 -3.11 -8.37 -7.44
CA ASP A 130 -2.25 -9.29 -6.68
C ASP A 130 -2.37 -9.15 -5.15
N GLY A 131 -3.20 -8.22 -4.67
CA GLY A 131 -3.39 -7.92 -3.25
C GLY A 131 -2.33 -7.00 -2.66
N THR A 132 -1.31 -6.58 -3.41
CA THR A 132 -0.29 -5.63 -2.94
C THR A 132 -0.87 -4.23 -2.85
N VAL A 133 -0.33 -3.41 -1.94
CA VAL A 133 -0.81 -2.03 -1.77
C VAL A 133 -0.38 -1.18 -2.97
N SER A 134 -1.35 -0.50 -3.58
CA SER A 134 -1.10 0.56 -4.58
C SER A 134 -1.29 1.96 -3.98
N ARG A 135 -2.20 2.11 -3.01
CA ARG A 135 -2.47 3.38 -2.32
C ARG A 135 -2.76 3.15 -0.83
N GLY A 136 -2.12 3.95 0.02
CA GLY A 136 -2.34 3.95 1.47
C GLY A 136 -3.70 4.55 1.88
N PRO A 137 -4.03 4.56 3.18
CA PRO A 137 -3.13 4.37 4.33
C PRO A 137 -2.73 2.93 4.68
N ALA A 138 -3.31 1.89 4.07
CA ALA A 138 -2.83 0.52 4.22
C ALA A 138 -1.33 0.41 3.86
N ARG A 139 -0.58 -0.44 4.59
CA ARG A 139 0.87 -0.66 4.37
C ARG A 139 1.24 -2.14 4.20
N LYS A 140 0.25 -3.02 4.24
CA LYS A 140 0.43 -4.47 4.13
C LYS A 140 -0.48 -5.00 3.01
N PRO A 141 -0.05 -6.02 2.25
CA PRO A 141 -0.92 -6.65 1.26
C PRO A 141 -2.14 -7.28 1.93
N LEU A 142 -3.20 -7.49 1.15
CA LEU A 142 -4.38 -8.25 1.61
C LEU A 142 -3.99 -9.67 2.00
N LYS A 143 -4.73 -10.23 2.97
CA LYS A 143 -4.51 -11.62 3.39
C LYS A 143 -5.02 -12.56 2.30
N ALA A 144 -4.09 -13.26 1.64
CA ALA A 144 -4.41 -14.22 0.60
C ALA A 144 -5.12 -15.48 1.14
N ARG A 145 -5.89 -16.12 0.27
CA ARG A 145 -6.49 -17.45 0.43
C ARG A 145 -6.07 -18.30 -0.77
N PRO A 146 -5.84 -19.61 -0.61
CA PRO A 146 -5.58 -20.49 -1.74
C PRO A 146 -6.72 -20.44 -2.75
N ALA A 147 -6.40 -20.29 -4.02
CA ALA A 147 -7.39 -20.18 -5.09
C ALA A 147 -6.85 -20.75 -6.39
N GLY A 148 -7.76 -21.22 -7.24
CA GLY A 148 -7.41 -21.75 -8.54
C GLY A 148 -8.63 -22.14 -9.37
N ALA A 149 -8.37 -22.57 -10.60
CA ALA A 149 -9.38 -23.10 -11.48
C ALA A 149 -9.59 -24.61 -11.25
N ARG A 150 -10.83 -25.06 -11.27
CA ARG A 150 -11.20 -26.48 -11.34
C ARG A 150 -12.22 -26.65 -12.46
N GLY A 151 -11.74 -26.96 -13.66
CA GLY A 151 -12.57 -26.98 -14.86
C GLY A 151 -13.08 -25.58 -15.21
N ALA A 152 -14.40 -25.40 -15.26
CA ALA A 152 -15.04 -24.12 -15.54
C ALA A 152 -15.27 -23.26 -14.29
N ASP A 153 -14.93 -23.77 -13.10
CA ASP A 153 -15.19 -23.12 -11.82
C ASP A 153 -13.92 -22.55 -11.20
N VAL A 154 -14.09 -21.51 -10.39
CA VAL A 154 -13.06 -21.01 -9.48
C VAL A 154 -13.31 -21.57 -8.09
N VAL A 155 -12.27 -22.11 -7.47
CA VAL A 155 -12.31 -22.68 -6.13
C VAL A 155 -11.43 -21.88 -5.17
N VAL A 156 -11.84 -21.80 -3.91
CA VAL A 156 -11.12 -21.12 -2.83
C VAL A 156 -11.22 -21.95 -1.53
N ASP A 157 -10.09 -22.13 -0.85
CA ASP A 157 -10.00 -22.74 0.50
C ASP A 157 -10.31 -21.72 1.58
#